data_AF-A0A6N2KII8-F1
#
_entry.id   AF-A0A6N2KII8-F1
#
_cell.length_a   1.000
_cell.length_b   1.000
_cell.length_c   1.000
_cell.angle_alpha   90.00
_cell.angle_beta   90.00
_cell.angle_gamma   90.00
#
_symmetry.space_group_name_H-M   'P 1'
#
loop_
_entity.id
_entity.type
_entity.pdbx_description
1 polymer ?
#
loop_
_entity_poly.entity_id
_entity_poly.type
_entity_poly.pdbx_seq_one_letter_code
_entity_poly.pdbx_strand_id
1 'polypeptide(L)'
;MFYGAVVWDPWLIVAQIVCLQCLYYLTLGFFLSFLVGTRVSRLTLVYFFDFATINTSTVTGCCVIASLLPSSFAGWVYAVFD
;
A
#
# COMPACT_ATOMS: atom_id res chain seq x y z
N MET A 1 22.01 -14.08 13.43
CA MET A 1 21.97 -12.63 13.19
C MET A 1 23.26 -12.26 12.45
N PHE A 2 23.18 -11.62 11.29
CA PHE A 2 24.37 -11.36 10.46
C PHE A 2 25.43 -10.46 11.15
N TYR A 3 25.06 -9.68 12.19
CA TYR A 3 26.00 -8.92 13.05
C TYR A 3 25.81 -9.07 14.58
N GLY A 4 24.93 -9.97 15.04
CA GLY A 4 24.64 -10.16 16.47
C GLY A 4 23.41 -9.39 16.96
N ALA A 5 22.76 -9.90 18.01
CA ALA A 5 21.39 -9.56 18.42
C ALA A 5 21.11 -8.09 18.80
N VAL A 6 22.15 -7.27 18.95
CA VAL A 6 22.06 -5.93 19.55
C VAL A 6 22.88 -4.90 18.77
N VAL A 7 23.45 -5.28 17.62
CA VAL A 7 24.20 -4.35 16.77
C VAL A 7 23.22 -3.73 15.77
N TRP A 8 23.28 -2.40 15.67
CA TRP A 8 22.52 -1.67 14.67
C TRP A 8 22.98 -2.08 13.27
N ASP A 9 22.09 -2.73 12.51
CA ASP A 9 22.34 -3.21 11.15
C ASP A 9 21.62 -2.31 10.12
N PRO A 10 22.31 -1.33 9.51
CA PRO A 10 21.68 -0.40 8.57
C PRO A 10 21.06 -1.11 7.37
N TRP A 11 21.68 -2.22 6.94
CA TRP A 11 21.22 -2.98 5.80
C TRP A 11 19.87 -3.67 6.03
N LEU A 12 19.68 -4.25 7.23
CA LEU A 12 18.41 -4.88 7.60
C LEU A 12 17.29 -3.84 7.72
N ILE A 13 17.57 -2.68 8.30
CA ILE A 13 16.58 -1.59 8.41
C ILE A 13 16.15 -1.12 7.01
N VAL A 14 17.10 -0.92 6.09
CA VAL A 14 16.76 -0.53 4.71
C VAL A 14 15.96 -1.63 4.02
N ALA A 15 16.35 -2.90 4.17
CA ALA A 15 15.63 -4.03 3.60
C ALA A 15 14.18 -4.11 4.14
N GLN A 16 14.00 -3.87 5.44
CA GLN A 16 12.71 -3.85 6.12
C GLN A 16 11.80 -2.73 5.60
N ILE A 17 12.34 -1.50 5.48
CA ILE A 17 11.59 -0.37 4.90
C ILE A 17 11.16 -0.69 3.47
N VAL A 18 12.06 -1.22 2.63
CA VAL A 18 11.74 -1.59 1.25
C VAL A 18 10.69 -2.69 1.21
N CYS A 19 10.81 -3.71 2.06
CA CYS A 19 9.86 -4.83 2.16
C CYS A 19 8.45 -4.33 2.51
N LEU A 20 8.32 -3.53 3.57
CA LEU A 20 7.04 -2.99 4.01
C LEU A 20 6.39 -2.08 2.96
N GLN A 21 7.19 -1.26 2.26
CA GLN A 21 6.69 -0.42 1.17
C GLN A 21 6.19 -1.28 -0.01
N CYS A 22 6.91 -2.33 -0.39
CA CYS A 22 6.50 -3.26 -1.44
C CYS A 22 5.19 -3.97 -1.06
N LEU A 23 5.09 -4.49 0.17
CA LEU A 23 3.88 -5.13 0.66
C LEU A 23 2.69 -4.16 0.66
N TYR A 24 2.90 -2.92 1.12
CA TYR A 24 1.85 -1.90 1.09
C TYR A 24 1.35 -1.62 -0.33
N TYR A 25 2.23 -1.37 -1.29
CA TYR A 25 1.82 -1.08 -2.67
C TYR A 25 1.19 -2.28 -3.39
N LEU A 26 1.63 -3.51 -3.09
CA LEU A 26 1.00 -4.72 -3.62
C LEU A 26 -0.44 -4.86 -3.09
N THR A 27 -0.64 -4.68 -1.79
CA THR A 27 -1.95 -4.75 -1.17
C THR A 27 -2.87 -3.64 -1.65
N LEU A 28 -2.36 -2.41 -1.74
CA LEU A 28 -3.10 -1.28 -2.31
C LEU A 28 -3.50 -1.55 -3.77
N GLY A 29 -2.57 -2.06 -4.58
CA GLY A 29 -2.84 -2.42 -5.96
C GLY A 29 -3.87 -3.53 -6.13
N PHE A 30 -3.85 -4.52 -5.24
CA PHE A 30 -4.87 -5.57 -5.20
C PHE A 30 -6.27 -4.99 -4.94
N PHE A 31 -6.41 -4.14 -3.91
CA PHE A 31 -7.69 -3.51 -3.61
C PHE A 31 -8.14 -2.53 -4.70
N LEU A 32 -7.23 -1.73 -5.28
CA LEU A 32 -7.55 -0.87 -6.42
C LEU A 32 -8.01 -1.70 -7.63
N SER A 33 -7.35 -2.83 -7.93
CA SER A 33 -7.77 -3.71 -9.02
C SER A 33 -9.18 -4.25 -8.81
N PHE A 34 -9.54 -4.61 -7.58
CA PHE A 34 -10.85 -5.16 -7.27
C PHE A 34 -11.96 -4.08 -7.23
N LEU A 35 -11.73 -2.97 -6.53
CA LEU A 35 -12.73 -1.92 -6.31
C LEU A 35 -12.84 -0.92 -7.47
N VAL A 36 -11.70 -0.51 -8.04
CA VAL A 36 -11.64 0.51 -9.09
C VAL A 36 -11.58 -0.15 -10.48
N GLY A 37 -10.85 -1.27 -10.62
CA GLY A 37 -10.75 -1.99 -11.91
C GLY A 37 -12.05 -2.57 -12.43
N THR A 38 -13.03 -2.81 -11.55
CA THR A 38 -14.39 -3.20 -11.94
C THR A 38 -15.22 -2.03 -12.48
N ARG A 39 -14.78 -0.78 -12.28
CA ARG A 39 -15.50 0.43 -12.70
C ARG A 39 -14.88 1.18 -13.87
N VAL A 40 -13.56 1.09 -14.05
CA VAL A 40 -12.85 1.77 -15.14
C VAL A 40 -12.21 0.78 -16.10
N SER A 41 -12.34 1.05 -17.40
CA SER A 41 -11.80 0.20 -18.46
C SER A 41 -10.27 0.15 -18.47
N ARG A 42 -9.61 1.12 -17.83
CA ARG A 42 -8.15 1.20 -17.74
C ARG A 42 -7.72 1.67 -16.36
N LEU A 43 -7.10 0.78 -15.59
CA LEU A 43 -6.37 1.13 -14.38
C LEU A 43 -4.99 1.66 -14.75
N THR A 44 -4.65 2.83 -14.24
CA THR A 44 -3.36 3.49 -14.47
C THR A 44 -2.72 3.85 -13.13
N LEU A 45 -1.45 4.22 -13.18
CA LEU A 45 -0.66 4.64 -12.02
C LEU A 45 -1.22 5.90 -11.32
N VAL A 46 -2.10 6.65 -11.99
CA VAL A 46 -2.73 7.87 -11.46
C VAL A 46 -3.51 7.54 -10.18
N TYR A 47 -4.20 6.40 -10.12
CA TYR A 47 -4.94 5.96 -8.93
C TYR A 47 -4.04 5.62 -7.72
N PHE A 48 -2.73 5.46 -7.91
CA PHE A 48 -1.77 5.21 -6.84
C PHE A 48 -1.15 6.50 -6.28
N PHE A 49 -0.85 7.46 -7.16
CA PHE A 49 0.03 8.58 -6.81
C PHE A 49 -0.64 9.95 -6.90
N ASP A 50 -1.75 10.07 -7.61
CA ASP A 50 -2.42 11.34 -7.80
C ASP A 50 -3.51 11.56 -6.75
N PHE A 51 -3.32 12.59 -5.94
CA PHE A 51 -4.28 13.02 -4.92
C PHE A 51 -5.63 13.43 -5.51
N ALA A 52 -5.67 13.92 -6.77
CA ALA A 52 -6.92 14.30 -7.43
C ALA A 52 -7.91 13.12 -7.58
N THR A 53 -7.43 11.88 -7.50
CA THR A 53 -8.26 10.67 -7.54
C THR A 53 -9.03 10.42 -6.25
N ILE A 54 -8.60 11.03 -5.13
CA ILE A 54 -9.23 10.92 -3.82
C ILE A 54 -10.35 11.97 -3.73
N ASN A 55 -11.54 11.62 -4.22
CA ASN A 55 -12.69 12.51 -4.25
C ASN A 55 -13.97 11.81 -3.78
N THR A 56 -14.68 12.42 -2.83
CA THR A 56 -15.96 11.90 -2.29
C THR A 56 -17.16 12.19 -3.17
N SER A 57 -17.02 13.12 -4.13
CA SER A 57 -18.11 13.51 -5.04
C SER A 57 -18.32 12.51 -6.18
N THR A 58 -17.39 11.57 -6.39
CA THR A 58 -17.49 10.55 -7.44
C THR A 58 -17.42 9.15 -6.84
N VAL A 59 -18.19 8.22 -7.41
CA VAL A 59 -18.21 6.81 -6.97
C VAL A 59 -16.82 6.17 -7.11
N THR A 60 -16.10 6.50 -8.19
CA THR A 60 -14.73 6.00 -8.42
C THR A 60 -13.76 6.51 -7.35
N GLY A 61 -13.80 7.80 -7.00
CA GLY A 61 -12.96 8.35 -5.94
C GLY A 61 -13.31 7.81 -4.55
N CYS A 62 -14.59 7.55 -4.26
CA CYS A 62 -15.01 6.81 -3.07
C CYS A 62 -14.44 5.38 -3.05
N CYS A 63 -14.38 4.69 -4.20
CA CYS A 63 -13.74 3.37 -4.30
C CYS A 63 -12.23 3.42 -4.04
N VAL A 64 -11.55 4.49 -4.48
CA VAL A 64 -10.12 4.72 -4.15
C VAL A 64 -9.96 4.88 -2.64
N ILE A 65 -10.78 5.71 -1.99
CA ILE A 65 -10.78 5.86 -0.52
C ILE A 65 -11.06 4.52 0.17
N ALA A 66 -12.04 3.76 -0.30
CA ALA A 66 -12.38 2.46 0.24
C ALA A 66 -11.26 1.43 0.08
N SER A 67 -10.39 1.55 -0.93
CA SER A 67 -9.20 0.70 -1.10
C SER A 67 -8.05 1.06 -0.15
N LEU A 68 -7.94 2.33 0.25
CA LEU A 68 -6.91 2.81 1.18
C LEU A 68 -7.13 2.27 2.61
N LEU A 69 -8.38 2.17 3.07
CA LEU A 69 -8.72 1.72 4.43
C LEU A 69 -8.20 0.30 4.76
N PRO A 70 -8.53 -0.77 4.00
CA PRO A 70 -8.02 -2.10 4.27
C PRO A 70 -6.52 -2.21 3.98
N SER A 71 -5.97 -1.41 3.06
CA SER A 71 -4.52 -1.36 2.80
C SER A 71 -3.75 -0.82 4.01
N SER A 72 -4.28 0.21 4.68
CA SER A 72 -3.70 0.73 5.92
C SER A 72 -3.79 -0.28 7.07
N PHE A 73 -4.91 -1.01 7.18
CA PHE A 73 -5.04 -2.08 8.17
C PHE A 73 -4.05 -3.21 7.92
N ALA A 74 -3.89 -3.64 6.67
CA ALA A 74 -2.87 -4.62 6.30
C ALA A 74 -1.45 -4.12 6.58
N GLY A 75 -1.17 -2.83 6.32
CA GLY A 75 0.10 -2.20 6.68
C GLY A 75 0.40 -2.26 8.17
N TRP A 76 -0.60 -1.99 9.02
CA TRP A 76 -0.48 -2.16 10.47
C TRP A 76 -0.17 -3.62 10.84
N VAL A 77 -0.84 -4.59 10.23
CA VAL A 77 -0.55 -6.01 10.42
C VAL A 77 0.91 -6.31 10.06
N TYR A 78 1.39 -5.90 8.89
CA TYR A 78 2.77 -6.15 8.48
C TYR A 78 3.79 -5.57 9.46
N ALA A 79 3.55 -4.36 9.97
CA ALA A 79 4.45 -3.72 10.93
C ALA A 79 4.46 -4.39 12.33
N VAL A 80 3.40 -5.12 12.69
CA VAL A 80 3.32 -5.85 13.98
C VAL A 80 3.98 -7.23 13.90
N PHE A 81 4.00 -7.85 12.72
CA PHE A 81 4.53 -9.20 12.51
C PHE A 81 5.96 -9.24 11.93
N ASP A 82 6.55 -8.08 11.69
CA ASP A 82 7.94 -7.90 11.30
C ASP A 82 8.85 -7.79 12.53
#